data_AF-A0A329HXA6-F1
#
_entry.id   AF-A0A329HXA6-F1
#
_cell.length_a   1.000
_cell.length_b   1.000
_cell.length_c   1.000
_cell.angle_alpha   90.00
_cell.angle_beta   90.00
_cell.angle_gamma   90.00
#
_symmetry.space_group_name_H-M   'P 1'
#
loop_
_entity.id
_entity.type
_entity.pdbx_description
1 polymer ?
#
loop_
_entity_poly.entity_id
_entity_poly.type
_entity_poly.pdbx_seq_one_letter_code
_entity_poly.pdbx_strand_id
1 'polypeptide(L)' 'MVNINYEWELRMGKLSATNLGSVMLEAQASPAFRATMIRNFEARAVGKLSTEERMWLAWCRAIK' A
#
# COMPACT_ATOMS: atom_id res chain seq x y z
N MET A 1 -22.85 4.29 4.08
CA MET A 1 -21.79 3.67 3.26
C MET A 1 -20.48 3.83 4.00
N VAL A 2 -19.88 2.73 4.49
CA VAL A 2 -18.52 2.77 5.05
C VAL A 2 -17.59 3.09 3.89
N ASN A 3 -16.88 4.20 3.97
CA ASN A 3 -15.95 4.62 2.93
C ASN A 3 -14.68 3.76 3.06
N ILE A 4 -14.71 2.58 2.44
CA ILE A 4 -13.64 1.56 2.47
C ILE A 4 -12.28 2.17 2.06
N ASN A 5 -12.29 3.17 1.17
CA ASN A 5 -11.07 3.89 0.77
C ASN A 5 -10.49 4.73 1.91
N TYR A 6 -11.33 5.39 2.71
CA TYR A 6 -10.87 6.21 3.83
C TYR A 6 -10.25 5.35 4.94
N GLU A 7 -10.88 4.24 5.31
CA GLU A 7 -10.31 3.34 6.31
C GLU A 7 -8.99 2.71 5.85
N TRP A 8 -8.88 2.38 4.56
CA TRP A 8 -7.65 1.88 3.95
C TRP A 8 -6.53 2.93 3.96
N GLU A 9 -6.81 4.15 3.49
CA GLU A 9 -5.85 5.26 3.48
C GLU A 9 -5.37 5.59 4.90
N LEU A 10 -6.27 5.58 5.87
CA LEU A 10 -5.96 5.87 7.27
C LEU A 10 -5.16 4.73 7.92
N ARG A 11 -5.44 3.47 7.55
CA ARG A 11 -4.67 2.30 8.00
C ARG A 11 -3.28 2.27 7.38
N MET A 12 -3.15 2.50 6.07
CA MET A 12 -1.85 2.56 5.39
C MET A 12 -1.02 3.75 5.86
N GLY A 13 -1.63 4.92 6.03
CA GLY A 13 -0.96 6.13 6.55
C GLY A 13 -0.47 5.95 7.99
N LYS A 14 -1.25 5.27 8.85
CA LYS A 14 -0.77 4.87 10.18
C LYS A 14 0.34 3.84 10.08
N LEU A 15 0.19 2.79 9.27
CA LEU A 15 1.19 1.73 9.15
C LEU A 15 2.53 2.25 8.60
N SER A 16 2.53 3.13 7.60
CA SER A 16 3.75 3.76 7.07
C SER A 16 4.38 4.71 8.08
N ALA A 17 3.59 5.53 8.78
CA ALA A 17 4.10 6.49 9.76
C ALA A 17 4.64 5.83 11.04
N THR A 18 4.16 4.63 11.39
CA THR A 18 4.51 3.98 12.67
C THR A 18 5.52 2.86 12.52
N ASN A 19 5.53 2.11 11.41
CA ASN A 19 6.49 1.02 11.22
C ASN A 19 6.57 0.51 9.75
N LEU A 20 7.27 1.27 8.90
CA LEU A 20 7.59 0.92 7.51
C LEU A 20 8.08 -0.54 7.35
N GLY A 21 8.91 -1.02 8.27
CA GLY A 21 9.47 -2.38 8.24
C GLY A 21 8.43 -3.48 8.41
N SER A 22 7.41 -3.29 9.26
CA SER A 22 6.34 -4.28 9.45
C SER A 22 5.47 -4.45 8.20
N VAL A 23 5.19 -3.36 7.48
CA VAL A 23 4.44 -3.41 6.21
C VAL A 23 5.23 -4.17 5.14
N MET A 24 6.55 -3.94 5.07
CA MET A 24 7.42 -4.69 4.15
C MET A 24 7.39 -6.18 4.45
N LEU A 25 7.55 -6.56 5.73
CA LEU A 25 7.53 -7.96 6.14
C LEU A 25 6.18 -8.62 5.84
N GLU A 26 5.06 -7.94 6.10
CA GLU A 26 3.72 -8.47 5.81
C GLU A 26 3.48 -8.62 4.30
N ALA A 27 3.90 -7.65 3.48
CA ALA A 27 3.78 -7.72 2.02
C ALA A 27 4.72 -8.76 1.38
N GLN A 28 5.85 -9.08 2.02
CA GLN A 28 6.69 -10.21 1.63
C GLN A 28 6.05 -11.54 2.01
N ALA A 29 5.55 -11.66 3.23
CA ALA A 29 4.97 -12.89 3.75
C ALA A 29 3.60 -13.24 3.14
N SER A 30 2.82 -12.23 2.74
CA SER A 30 1.45 -12.40 2.25
C SER A 30 1.27 -11.86 0.82
N PRO A 31 1.28 -12.74 -0.20
CA PRO A 31 0.97 -12.36 -1.58
C PRO A 31 -0.41 -11.72 -1.74
N ALA A 32 -1.39 -12.11 -0.93
CA ALA A 32 -2.75 -11.54 -0.97
C ALA A 32 -2.79 -10.09 -0.47
N PHE A 33 -2.04 -9.79 0.59
CA PHE A 33 -1.88 -8.42 1.09
C PHE A 33 -1.17 -7.56 0.05
N ARG A 34 -0.09 -8.08 -0.55
CA ARG A 34 0.65 -7.42 -1.63
C ARG A 34 -0.25 -7.12 -2.84
N ALA A 35 -1.03 -8.08 -3.31
CA ALA A 35 -1.97 -7.87 -4.42
C ALA A 35 -3.02 -6.79 -4.09
N THR A 36 -3.45 -6.72 -2.83
CA THR A 36 -4.40 -5.69 -2.37
C THR A 36 -3.77 -4.30 -2.35
N MET A 37 -2.53 -4.17 -1.87
CA MET A 37 -1.77 -2.92 -1.96
C MET A 37 -1.61 -2.45 -3.40
N ILE A 38 -1.19 -3.34 -4.31
CA ILE A 38 -1.01 -3.01 -5.74
C ILE A 38 -2.33 -2.48 -6.31
N ARG A 39 -3.44 -3.22 -6.14
CA ARG A 39 -4.75 -2.78 -6.64
C ARG A 39 -5.17 -1.43 -6.09
N ASN A 40 -4.97 -1.18 -4.80
CA ASN A 40 -5.37 0.07 -4.17
C ASN A 40 -4.53 1.27 -4.67
N PHE A 41 -3.23 1.08 -4.91
CA PHE A 41 -2.40 2.13 -5.49
C PHE A 41 -2.71 2.36 -6.98
N GLU A 42 -2.96 1.30 -7.75
CA GLU A 42 -3.30 1.41 -9.18
C GLU A 42 -4.70 2.00 -9.42
N ALA A 43 -5.64 1.79 -8.50
CA ALA A 43 -6.98 2.39 -8.57
C ALA A 43 -6.95 3.92 -8.38
N ARG A 44 -5.85 4.49 -7.86
CA ARG A 44 -5.67 5.93 -7.69
C ARG A 44 -4.98 6.51 -8.92
N ALA A 45 -5.40 7.69 -9.37
CA ALA A 45 -4.75 8.36 -10.49
C ALA A 45 -3.24 8.57 -10.18
N VAL A 46 -2.36 8.34 -11.16
CA VAL A 46 -0.89 8.33 -10.97
C VAL A 46 -0.37 9.64 -10.34
N GLY A 47 -1.00 10.78 -10.64
CA GLY A 47 -0.65 12.08 -10.04
C GLY A 47 -1.14 12.30 -8.61
N LYS A 48 -1.93 11.37 -8.05
CA LYS A 48 -2.47 11.40 -6.67
C LYS A 48 -1.67 10.51 -5.71
N LEU A 49 -0.67 9.79 -6.21
CA LEU A 49 0.23 9.00 -5.38
C LEU A 49 1.39 9.87 -4.89
N SER A 50 1.68 9.81 -3.60
CA SER A 50 2.87 10.41 -3.03
C SER A 50 4.13 9.72 -3.56
N THR A 51 5.30 10.31 -3.30
CA THR A 51 6.59 9.68 -3.67
C THR A 51 6.76 8.34 -2.96
N GLU A 52 6.41 8.23 -1.68
CA GLU A 52 6.45 6.95 -0.96
C GLU A 52 5.51 5.92 -1.57
N GLU A 53 4.27 6.28 -1.87
CA GLU A 53 3.30 5.34 -2.45
C GLU A 53 3.75 4.82 -3.82
N ARG A 54 4.43 5.66 -4.62
CA ARG A 54 5.05 5.23 -5.87
C ARG A 54 6.20 4.26 -5.64
N MET A 55 7.05 4.50 -4.64
CA MET A 55 8.12 3.58 -4.25
C MET A 55 7.55 2.24 -3.77
N TRP A 56 6.48 2.28 -2.99
CA TRP A 56 5.77 1.10 -2.51
C TRP A 56 5.18 0.26 -3.64
N LEU A 57 4.48 0.90 -4.58
CA LEU A 57 3.92 0.22 -5.74
C LEU A 57 5.03 -0.43 -6.60
N ALA A 58 6.13 0.28 -6.84
CA ALA A 58 7.26 -0.25 -7.58
C ALA A 58 7.91 -1.45 -6.87
N TRP A 59 8.13 -1.35 -5.56
CA TRP A 59 8.69 -2.42 -4.75
C TRP A 59 7.77 -3.66 -4.70
N CYS A 60 6.46 -3.48 -4.49
CA CYS A 60 5.49 -4.58 -4.49
C CYS A 60 5.43 -5.32 -5.83
N ARG A 61 5.66 -4.63 -6.95
CA ARG A 61 5.74 -5.25 -8.28
C ARG A 61 7.06 -6.00 -8.52
N ALA A 62 8.13 -5.60 -7.85
CA ALA A 62 9.46 -6.20 -8.01
C ALA A 62 9.62 -7.52 -7.23
N ILE A 63 8.84 -7.73 -6.17
CA ILE A 63 8.91 -8.94 -5.35
C ILE A 63 8.03 -10.04 -5.93
N LYS A 64 8.64 -11.18 -6.22
CA LYS A 64 7.96 -12.41 -6.65
C LYS A 64 7.41 -13.18 -5.45
#